data_AF-A0A821U8N9-F1
#
_entry.id   AF-A0A821U8N9-F1
#
_cell.length_a   1.000
_cell.length_b   1.000
_cell.length_c   1.000
_cell.angle_alpha   90.00
_cell.angle_beta   90.00
_cell.angle_gamma   90.00
#
_symmetry.space_group_name_H-M   'P 1'
#
loop_
_entity.id
_entity.type
_entity.pdbx_description
1 polymer ?
#
loop_
_entity_poly.entity_id
_entity_poly.type
_entity_poly.pdbx_seq_one_letter_code
_entity_poly.pdbx_strand_id
1 'polypeptide(L)'
;MAFFTPTNEHVIYYHKGKRTIRVFRAKDGPQLVDMKCPAKVRQGTATNDGRILVVGYEDGAIQAFLIVDRSDESMVDYLRSWRIHQLQSTVEPERQETAERQLE
;
A
#
# COMPACT_ATOMS: atom_id res chain seq x y z
N MET A 1 -19.41 -5.94 0.24
CA MET A 1 -18.72 -4.91 -0.56
C MET A 1 -17.90 -5.63 -1.61
N ALA A 2 -18.00 -5.20 -2.87
CA ALA A 2 -17.20 -5.71 -3.97
C ALA A 2 -16.89 -4.54 -4.92
N PHE A 3 -15.64 -4.35 -5.31
CA PHE A 3 -15.25 -3.28 -6.23
C PHE A 3 -13.94 -3.60 -6.96
N PHE A 4 -13.74 -2.97 -8.11
CA PHE A 4 -12.48 -2.99 -8.84
C PHE A 4 -11.53 -1.92 -8.31
N THR A 5 -10.22 -2.17 -8.34
CA THR A 5 -9.24 -1.10 -8.19
C THR A 5 -9.37 -0.08 -9.34
N PRO A 6 -8.94 1.17 -9.17
CA PRO A 6 -8.99 2.18 -10.25
C PRO A 6 -8.32 1.74 -11.57
N THR A 7 -7.29 0.89 -11.48
CA THR A 7 -6.57 0.34 -12.64
C THR A 7 -7.26 -0.87 -13.28
N ASN A 8 -8.36 -1.38 -12.69
CA ASN A 8 -9.03 -2.63 -13.04
C ASN A 8 -8.14 -3.89 -12.99
N GLU A 9 -6.97 -3.83 -12.35
CA GLU A 9 -6.06 -4.99 -12.23
C GLU A 9 -6.54 -5.98 -11.17
N HIS A 10 -7.25 -5.50 -10.15
CA HIS A 10 -7.70 -6.31 -9.02
C HIS A 10 -9.19 -6.10 -8.72
N VAL A 11 -9.82 -7.18 -8.23
CA VAL A 11 -11.17 -7.16 -7.64
C VAL A 11 -11.04 -7.42 -6.15
N ILE A 12 -11.64 -6.55 -5.35
CA ILE A 12 -11.65 -6.64 -3.89
C ILE A 12 -13.04 -7.05 -3.43
N TYR A 13 -13.13 -8.13 -2.66
CA TYR A 13 -14.37 -8.66 -2.12
C TYR A 13 -14.30 -8.80 -0.59
N TYR A 14 -15.26 -8.19 0.10
CA TYR A 14 -15.44 -8.38 1.54
C TYR A 14 -16.63 -9.28 1.83
N HIS A 15 -16.34 -10.45 2.41
CA HIS A 15 -17.34 -11.38 2.89
C HIS A 15 -17.76 -11.03 4.32
N LYS A 16 -18.86 -10.29 4.48
CA LYS A 16 -19.36 -9.82 5.79
C LYS A 16 -19.51 -10.92 6.85
N GLY A 17 -20.14 -12.06 6.50
CA GLY A 17 -20.34 -13.16 7.45
C GLY A 17 -19.03 -13.80 7.95
N LYS A 18 -18.08 -14.05 7.03
CA LYS A 18 -16.77 -14.60 7.36
C LYS A 18 -15.77 -13.55 7.85
N ARG A 19 -16.08 -12.26 7.75
CA ARG A 19 -15.16 -11.14 8.03
C ARG A 19 -13.82 -11.33 7.32
N THR A 20 -13.85 -11.71 6.05
CA THR A 20 -12.65 -11.88 5.23
C THR A 20 -12.64 -10.90 4.06
N ILE A 21 -11.47 -10.34 3.79
CA ILE A 21 -11.17 -9.62 2.55
C ILE A 21 -10.45 -10.59 1.63
N ARG A 22 -10.92 -10.62 0.39
CA ARG A 22 -10.32 -11.40 -0.69
C ARG A 22 -9.97 -10.47 -1.83
N VAL A 23 -8.81 -10.69 -2.41
CA VAL A 23 -8.33 -9.95 -3.57
C VAL A 23 -8.10 -10.94 -4.70
N PHE A 24 -8.63 -10.64 -5.88
CA PHE A 24 -8.51 -11.46 -7.07
C PHE A 24 -7.83 -10.64 -8.17
N ARG A 25 -6.99 -11.29 -8.99
CA ARG A 25 -6.53 -10.68 -10.24
C ARG A 25 -7.71 -10.63 -11.21
N ALA A 26 -8.00 -9.46 -11.76
CA ALA A 26 -9.14 -9.26 -12.64
C ALA A 26 -8.97 -9.97 -14.00
N LYS A 27 -7.73 -10.07 -14.49
CA LYS A 27 -7.39 -10.61 -15.81
C LYS A 27 -7.82 -12.08 -16.00
N ASP A 28 -7.55 -12.92 -15.01
CA ASP A 28 -7.67 -14.38 -15.11
C ASP A 28 -8.37 -15.01 -13.90
N GLY A 29 -8.63 -14.25 -12.83
CA GLY A 29 -9.43 -14.69 -11.68
C GLY A 29 -8.75 -15.43 -10.51
N PRO A 30 -7.43 -15.74 -10.46
CA PRO A 30 -6.80 -16.26 -9.27
C PRO A 30 -6.99 -15.34 -8.06
N GLN A 31 -7.24 -15.96 -6.92
CA GLN A 31 -7.24 -15.28 -5.63
C GLN A 31 -5.80 -15.04 -5.18
N LEU A 32 -5.43 -13.77 -5.01
CA LEU A 32 -4.11 -13.36 -4.52
C LEU A 32 -4.05 -13.36 -2.99
N VAL A 33 -5.15 -13.00 -2.34
CA VAL A 33 -5.23 -12.83 -0.88
C VAL A 33 -6.56 -13.37 -0.35
N ASP A 34 -6.52 -14.07 0.79
CA ASP A 34 -7.66 -14.28 1.69
C ASP A 34 -7.20 -13.94 3.11
N MET A 35 -7.72 -12.84 3.65
CA MET A 35 -7.27 -12.29 4.93
C MET A 35 -8.46 -12.08 5.86
N LYS A 36 -8.30 -12.50 7.11
CA LYS A 36 -9.27 -12.25 8.18
C LYS A 36 -9.14 -10.82 8.67
N CYS A 37 -10.27 -10.12 8.74
CA CYS A 37 -10.34 -8.78 9.32
C CYS A 37 -10.44 -8.84 10.85
N PRO A 38 -9.77 -7.93 11.58
CA PRO A 38 -9.87 -7.84 13.04
C PRO A 38 -11.29 -7.45 13.48
N ALA A 39 -11.93 -6.55 12.72
CA ALA A 39 -13.28 -6.08 12.97
C ALA A 39 -14.11 -6.07 11.68
N LYS A 40 -15.37 -5.63 11.78
CA LYS A 40 -16.24 -5.53 10.61
C LYS A 40 -15.81 -4.36 9.74
N VAL A 41 -15.69 -4.60 8.44
CA VAL A 41 -15.30 -3.57 7.47
C VAL A 41 -16.48 -2.63 7.27
N ARG A 42 -16.24 -1.34 7.47
CA ARG A 42 -17.20 -0.28 7.18
C ARG A 42 -17.03 0.21 5.75
N GLN A 43 -15.80 0.43 5.31
CA GLN A 43 -15.49 0.91 3.97
C GLN A 43 -14.10 0.43 3.53
N GLY A 44 -13.91 0.29 2.22
CA GLY A 44 -12.61 0.06 1.62
C GLY A 44 -12.47 0.87 0.34
N THR A 45 -11.24 1.25 0.02
CA THR A 45 -10.88 1.91 -1.23
C THR A 45 -9.47 1.51 -1.62
N ALA A 46 -9.06 1.77 -2.86
CA ALA A 46 -7.69 1.57 -3.31
C ALA A 46 -7.05 2.89 -3.72
N THR A 47 -5.72 2.94 -3.67
CA THR A 47 -4.95 4.05 -4.24
C THR A 47 -5.17 4.15 -5.75
N ASN A 48 -4.89 5.32 -6.33
CA ASN A 48 -5.06 5.58 -7.76
C ASN A 48 -4.20 4.65 -8.64
N ASP A 49 -3.04 4.23 -8.15
CA ASP A 49 -2.19 3.23 -8.80
C ASP A 49 -2.73 1.79 -8.65
N GLY A 50 -3.81 1.59 -7.89
CA GLY A 50 -4.46 0.30 -7.68
C GLY A 50 -3.69 -0.69 -6.81
N ARG A 51 -2.56 -0.27 -6.21
CA ARG A 51 -1.63 -1.17 -5.52
C ARG A 51 -1.87 -1.29 -4.02
N ILE A 52 -2.41 -0.26 -3.37
CA ILE A 52 -2.67 -0.28 -1.94
C ILE A 52 -4.18 -0.31 -1.70
N LEU A 53 -4.64 -1.28 -0.92
CA LEU A 53 -5.99 -1.36 -0.37
C LEU A 53 -6.02 -0.71 1.01
N VAL A 54 -6.84 0.33 1.17
CA VAL A 54 -7.12 0.98 2.45
C VAL A 54 -8.48 0.52 2.96
N VAL A 55 -8.53 0.07 4.22
CA VAL A 55 -9.71 -0.50 4.85
C VAL A 55 -9.99 0.23 6.16
N GLY A 56 -11.20 0.74 6.30
CA GLY A 56 -11.73 1.29 7.54
C GLY A 56 -12.69 0.31 8.21
N TYR A 57 -12.47 0.08 9.50
CA TYR A 57 -13.27 -0.83 10.32
C TYR A 57 -14.30 -0.07 11.19
N GLU A 58 -15.30 -0.78 11.69
CA GLU A 58 -16.34 -0.19 12.57
C GLU A 58 -15.82 0.24 13.95
N ASP A 59 -14.69 -0.31 14.40
CA ASP A 59 -14.04 0.04 15.67
C ASP A 59 -13.12 1.29 15.57
N GLY A 60 -13.07 1.93 14.40
CA GLY A 60 -12.25 3.10 14.14
C GLY A 60 -10.83 2.79 13.67
N ALA A 61 -10.42 1.52 13.61
CA ALA A 61 -9.13 1.16 13.05
C ALA A 61 -9.10 1.38 11.52
N ILE A 62 -7.93 1.74 11.00
CA ILE A 62 -7.66 1.84 9.56
C ILE A 62 -6.40 1.02 9.27
N GLN A 63 -6.45 0.18 8.23
CA GLN A 63 -5.30 -0.61 7.77
C GLN A 63 -5.09 -0.40 6.28
N ALA A 64 -3.83 -0.31 5.87
CA ALA A 64 -3.41 -0.21 4.48
C ALA A 64 -2.58 -1.43 4.11
N PHE A 65 -2.90 -2.07 2.99
CA PHE A 65 -2.27 -3.30 2.53
C PHE A 65 -1.75 -3.10 1.12
N LEU A 66 -0.48 -3.41 0.90
CA LEU A 66 0.05 -3.56 -0.45
C LEU A 66 -0.47 -4.87 -1.06
N ILE A 67 -1.12 -4.78 -2.21
CA ILE A 67 -1.51 -5.93 -3.02
C ILE A 67 -0.27 -6.36 -3.80
N VAL A 68 0.24 -7.56 -3.51
CA VAL A 68 1.43 -8.09 -4.16
C VAL A 68 1.02 -9.25 -5.07
N ASP A 69 1.20 -9.04 -6.37
CA ASP A 69 1.09 -10.08 -7.38
C ASP A 69 2.48 -10.53 -7.83
N ARG A 70 2.83 -11.81 -7.60
CA ARG A 70 4.15 -12.34 -7.97
C ARG A 70 4.34 -12.52 -9.47
N SER A 71 3.27 -12.53 -10.25
CA SER A 71 3.35 -12.62 -11.71
C SER A 71 3.47 -11.26 -12.39
N ASP A 72 3.29 -10.16 -11.64
CA ASP A 72 3.51 -8.81 -12.13
C ASP A 72 4.97 -8.41 -11.89
N GLU A 73 5.77 -8.39 -12.96
CA GLU A 73 7.18 -8.00 -12.90
C GLU A 73 7.36 -6.55 -12.45
N SER A 74 6.40 -5.66 -12.72
CA SER A 74 6.45 -4.25 -12.31
C SER A 74 6.37 -4.07 -10.78
N MET A 75 5.86 -5.08 -10.08
CA MET A 75 5.78 -5.10 -8.62
C MET A 75 7.18 -5.12 -7.98
N VAL A 76 8.14 -5.79 -8.62
CA VAL A 76 9.53 -5.87 -8.12
C VAL A 76 10.16 -4.49 -8.12
N ASP A 77 10.02 -3.76 -9.23
CA ASP A 77 10.58 -2.40 -9.36
C ASP A 77 9.89 -1.41 -8.42
N TYR A 78 8.59 -1.57 -8.23
CA TYR A 78 7.84 -0.78 -7.26
C TYR A 78 8.32 -0.99 -5.83
N LEU A 79 8.45 -2.24 -5.40
CA LEU A 79 8.97 -2.58 -4.07
C LEU A 79 10.40 -2.07 -3.87
N ARG A 80 11.23 -2.09 -4.93
CA ARG A 80 12.59 -1.50 -4.89
C ARG A 80 12.54 0.01 -4.70
N SER A 81 11.60 0.71 -5.32
CA SER A 81 11.46 2.17 -5.19
C SER A 81 11.12 2.61 -3.76
N TRP A 82 10.40 1.78 -3.00
CA TRP A 82 10.00 2.08 -1.62
C TRP A 82 11.18 2.15 -0.64
N ARG A 83 12.32 1.52 -0.96
CA ARG A 83 13.47 1.44 -0.05
C ARG A 83 14.39 2.67 -0.11
N ILE A 84 14.20 3.59 -1.06
CA ILE A 84 15.10 4.73 -1.28
C ILE A 84 14.61 6.02 -0.58
N HIS A 85 13.32 6.16 -0.25
CA HIS A 85 12.79 7.41 0.31
C HIS A 85 13.06 7.64 1.81
N GLN A 86 13.36 6.60 2.60
CA GLN A 86 13.61 6.79 4.05
C GLN A 86 15.06 7.15 4.41
N LEU A 87 15.99 7.09 3.46
CA LEU A 87 17.40 7.46 3.70
C LEU A 87 17.77 8.83 3.15
N GLN A 88 16.94 9.44 2.30
CA GLN A 88 17.22 10.76 1.73
C GLN A 88 16.75 11.93 2.61
N SER A 89 15.86 11.68 3.58
CA SER A 89 15.41 12.70 4.55
C SER A 89 16.30 12.83 5.80
N THR A 90 17.44 12.13 5.86
CA THR A 90 18.31 12.09 7.04
C THR A 90 19.74 12.56 6.75
N VAL A 91 20.01 13.14 5.58
CA VAL A 91 21.34 13.69 5.25
C VAL A 91 21.17 15.05 4.59
N GLU A 92 20.97 16.09 5.39
CA GLU A 92 21.34 17.46 5.03
C GLU A 92 22.68 17.79 5.70
N PRO A 93 23.66 18.33 4.95
CA PRO A 93 25.04 18.47 5.41
C PRO A 93 25.19 19.70 6.32
N GLU A 94 25.13 19.51 7.63
CA GLU A 94 25.76 20.46 8.55
C GLU A 94 27.29 20.39 8.37
N ARG A 95 27.85 21.23 7.50
CA ARG A 95 29.22 21.80 7.57
C ARG A 95 29.57 22.54 6.26
N GLN A 96 28.99 23.71 6.05
CA GLN A 96 29.67 24.78 5.31
C GLN A 96 29.83 26.09 6.11
N GLU A 97 29.27 26.19 7.33
CA GLU A 97 29.34 27.43 8.11
C GLU A 97 30.60 27.61 8.99
N THR A 98 31.59 26.73 8.91
CA THR A 98 32.83 26.87 9.72
C THR A 98 34.02 27.46 8.96
N ALA A 99 33.90 27.73 7.65
CA ALA A 99 35.02 28.29 6.86
C ALA A 99 35.08 29.83 6.85
N GLU A 100 34.00 30.54 7.20
CA GLU A 100 33.94 32.02 7.11
C GLU A 100 34.09 32.74 8.46
N ARG A 101 34.28 32.01 9.57
CA ARG A 101 34.51 32.60 10.91
C ARG A 101 35.96 32.55 11.41
N GLN A 102 36.93 32.21 10.56
CA GLN A 102 38.36 32.21 10.92
C GLN A 102 39.21 33.22 10.12
N LEU A 103 38.58 34.26 9.55
CA LEU A 103 39.29 35.35 8.87
C LEU A 103 38.91 36.75 9.36
N GLU A 104 38.34 36.87 10.57
CA GLU A 104 38.24 38.15 11.31
C GLU A 104 39.10 38.13 12.57
#